data_AF-A0A9P5KXK6-F1
#
_entry.id   AF-A0A9P5KXK6-F1
#
_cell.length_a   1.000
_cell.length_b   1.000
_cell.length_c   1.000
_cell.angle_alpha   90.00
_cell.angle_beta   90.00
_cell.angle_gamma   90.00
#
_symmetry.space_group_name_H-M   'P 1'
#
loop_
_entity.id
_entity.type
_entity.pdbx_description
1 polymer ?
#
loop_
_entity_poly.entity_id
_entity_poly.type
_entity_poly.pdbx_seq_one_letter_code
_entity_poly.pdbx_strand_id
1 'polypeptide(L)'
;TIKGSIRIFWKDHQREFPILTSIARDIMSIPATGAGVKRLFNSARDIYHYRRGSLNLETVRDIMLYIYTTRFDIKEEQRLILQ
;
A
#
# COMPACT_ATOMS: atom_id res chain seq x y z
N THR A 1 16.45 -2.67 23.70
CA THR A 1 15.57 -1.51 23.92
C THR A 1 14.66 -1.32 22.73
N ILE A 2 13.45 -1.87 22.78
CA ILE A 2 12.47 -1.69 21.71
C ILE A 2 11.94 -0.26 21.84
N LYS A 3 12.59 0.70 21.16
CA LYS A 3 11.94 2.00 20.91
C LYS A 3 10.69 1.69 20.10
N GLY A 4 9.51 2.02 20.64
CA GLY A 4 8.24 1.83 19.94
C GLY A 4 8.30 2.39 18.52
N SER A 5 7.52 1.79 17.60
CA SER A 5 7.45 2.23 16.22
C SER A 5 7.23 3.75 16.15
N ILE A 6 8.01 4.45 15.33
CA ILE A 6 7.91 5.91 15.15
C ILE A 6 6.48 6.36 14.76
N ARG A 7 5.71 5.47 14.12
CA ARG A 7 4.28 5.67 13.82
C ARG A 7 3.40 5.71 15.08
N ILE A 8 3.70 4.88 16.08
CA ILE A 8 3.01 4.85 17.37
C ILE A 8 3.35 6.11 18.16
N PHE A 9 4.64 6.50 18.18
CA PHE A 9 5.08 7.75 18.82
C PHE A 9 4.27 8.97 18.32
N TRP A 10 4.17 9.16 17.00
CA TRP A 10 3.41 10.27 16.43
C TRP A 10 1.90 10.15 16.66
N LYS A 11 1.37 8.93 16.74
CA LYS A 11 -0.05 8.70 17.08
C LYS A 11 -0.34 9.16 18.51
N ASP A 12 0.54 8.84 19.46
CA ASP A 12 0.35 9.15 20.87
C ASP A 12 0.50 10.66 21.13
N HIS A 13 1.41 11.34 20.41
CA HIS A 13 1.67 12.78 20.57
C HIS A 13 0.85 13.67 19.63
N GLN A 14 -0.19 13.12 18.99
CA GLN A 14 -1.02 13.86 18.03
C GLN A 14 -1.69 15.10 18.65
N ARG A 15 -2.06 15.03 19.95
CA ARG A 15 -2.70 16.15 20.66
C ARG A 15 -1.70 17.25 21.02
N GLU A 16 -0.46 16.88 21.30
CA GLU A 16 0.61 17.80 21.67
C GLU A 16 1.18 18.52 20.45
N PHE A 17 1.29 17.81 19.33
CA PHE A 17 1.88 18.33 18.09
C PHE A 17 0.98 18.05 16.88
N PRO A 18 -0.22 18.66 16.76
CA PRO A 18 -1.19 18.32 15.72
C PRO A 18 -0.67 18.57 14.30
N ILE A 19 0.05 19.68 14.10
CA ILE A 19 0.61 20.05 12.79
C ILE A 19 1.77 19.12 12.41
N LEU A 20 2.75 18.95 13.31
CA LEU A 20 3.91 18.08 13.05
C LEU A 20 3.49 16.63 12.85
N THR A 21 2.51 16.16 13.60
CA THR A 21 1.96 14.81 13.44
C THR A 21 1.31 14.64 12.07
N SER A 22 0.63 15.66 11.54
CA SER A 22 0.09 15.61 10.17
C SER A 22 1.21 15.45 9.15
N ILE A 23 2.24 16.29 9.22
CA ILE A 23 3.39 16.25 8.31
C ILE A 23 4.12 14.89 8.41
N ALA A 24 4.34 14.40 9.64
CA ALA A 24 4.98 13.12 9.88
C ALA A 24 4.20 11.97 9.23
N ARG A 25 2.86 11.97 9.32
CA ARG A 25 2.02 10.97 8.65
C ARG A 25 2.17 11.03 7.14
N ASP A 26 2.18 12.22 6.57
CA ASP A 26 2.32 12.40 5.11
C ASP A 26 3.67 11.88 4.62
N ILE A 27 4.77 12.28 5.26
CA ILE A 27 6.12 11.81 4.92
C ILE A 27 6.23 10.29 5.09
N MET A 28 5.72 9.75 6.20
CA MET A 28 5.76 8.32 6.49
C MET A 28 4.80 7.47 5.65
N SER A 29 3.90 8.09 4.89
CA SER A 29 3.07 7.39 3.91
C SER A 29 3.84 7.09 2.63
N ILE A 30 4.94 7.82 2.37
CA ILE A 30 5.78 7.64 1.21
C ILE A 30 6.60 6.36 1.40
N PRO A 31 6.44 5.34 0.54
CA PRO A 31 7.26 4.15 0.63
C PRO A 31 8.72 4.51 0.32
N ALA A 32 9.64 4.02 1.14
CA ALA A 32 11.08 4.21 0.92
C ALA A 32 11.60 3.56 -0.37
N THR A 33 10.79 2.72 -1.04
CA THR A 33 11.17 2.01 -2.26
C THR A 33 10.05 2.04 -3.29
N GLY A 34 10.42 2.11 -4.58
CA GLY A 34 9.50 1.90 -5.71
C GLY A 34 9.06 0.44 -5.90
N ALA A 35 9.43 -0.49 -5.00
CA ALA A 35 9.13 -1.91 -5.16
C ALA A 35 7.61 -2.21 -5.12
N GLY A 36 6.83 -1.37 -4.44
CA GLY A 36 5.36 -1.45 -4.46
C GLY A 36 4.82 -1.26 -5.87
N VAL A 37 5.21 -0.16 -6.52
CA VAL A 37 4.83 0.20 -7.89
C VAL A 37 5.36 -0.82 -8.89
N LYS A 38 6.61 -1.28 -8.75
CA LYS A 38 7.20 -2.32 -9.62
C LYS A 38 6.43 -3.65 -9.56
N ARG A 39 6.00 -4.08 -8.36
CA ARG A 39 5.16 -5.29 -8.20
C ARG A 39 3.79 -5.14 -8.86
N LEU A 40 3.19 -3.95 -8.82
CA LEU A 40 1.93 -3.66 -9.49
C LEU A 40 2.08 -3.77 -11.01
N PHE A 41 3.08 -3.12 -11.60
CA PHE A 41 3.34 -3.20 -13.04
C PHE A 41 3.75 -4.60 -13.52
N ASN A 42 4.50 -5.36 -12.72
CA ASN A 42 4.75 -6.77 -13.04
C ASN A 42 3.46 -7.59 -13.06
N SER A 43 2.54 -7.36 -12.11
CA SER A 43 1.24 -8.04 -12.12
C SER A 43 0.39 -7.63 -13.32
N ALA A 44 0.45 -6.37 -13.74
CA ALA A 44 -0.18 -5.86 -14.95
C ALA A 44 0.33 -6.57 -16.22
N ARG A 45 1.66 -6.73 -16.30
CA ARG A 45 2.33 -7.45 -17.38
C ARG A 45 1.86 -8.90 -17.44
N ASP A 46 1.73 -9.57 -16.31
CA ASP A 46 1.23 -10.96 -16.25
C ASP A 46 -0.22 -11.04 -16.74
N ILE A 47 -1.09 -10.10 -16.37
CA ILE A 47 -2.49 -10.05 -16.86
C ILE A 47 -2.53 -9.86 -18.38
N TYR A 48 -1.72 -8.95 -18.91
CA TYR A 48 -1.69 -8.61 -20.33
C TYR A 48 -1.09 -9.74 -21.19
N HIS A 49 -0.01 -10.39 -20.72
CA HIS A 49 0.65 -11.45 -21.47
C HIS A 49 0.00 -12.83 -21.31
N TYR A 50 -0.59 -13.14 -20.14
CA TYR A 50 -1.12 -14.47 -19.86
C TYR A 50 -2.53 -14.67 -20.45
N ARG A 51 -3.32 -13.60 -20.60
CA ARG A 51 -4.64 -13.65 -21.25
C ARG A 51 -4.51 -13.29 -22.72
N ARG A 52 -4.19 -14.29 -23.55
CA ARG A 52 -4.00 -14.19 -25.01
C ARG A 52 -5.32 -13.88 -25.76
N GLY A 53 -5.85 -12.70 -25.52
CA GLY A 53 -6.98 -12.08 -26.22
C GLY A 53 -6.90 -10.58 -25.93
N SER A 54 -7.11 -9.74 -26.93
CA SER A 54 -7.06 -8.28 -26.81
C SER A 54 -8.09 -7.79 -25.79
N LEU A 55 -7.75 -7.78 -24.50
CA LEU A 55 -8.59 -7.22 -23.46
C LEU A 55 -8.67 -5.71 -23.66
N ASN A 56 -9.87 -5.18 -23.48
CA ASN A 56 -10.04 -3.74 -23.49
C ASN A 56 -9.24 -3.10 -22.33
N LEU A 57 -8.71 -1.89 -22.55
CA LEU A 57 -7.87 -1.20 -21.59
C LEU A 57 -8.59 -0.99 -20.25
N GLU A 58 -9.89 -0.72 -20.31
CA GLU A 58 -10.79 -0.56 -19.18
C GLU A 58 -10.87 -1.86 -18.37
N THR A 59 -11.01 -3.01 -19.03
CA THR A 59 -11.00 -4.32 -18.36
C THR A 59 -9.67 -4.59 -17.68
N VAL A 60 -8.55 -4.22 -18.32
CA VAL A 60 -7.21 -4.37 -17.73
C VAL A 60 -7.06 -3.47 -16.50
N ARG A 61 -7.56 -2.23 -16.56
CA ARG A 61 -7.58 -1.30 -15.42
C ARG A 61 -8.41 -1.84 -14.26
N ASP A 62 -9.62 -2.34 -14.54
CA ASP A 62 -10.53 -2.87 -13.53
C ASP A 62 -9.94 -4.10 -12.83
N ILE A 63 -9.33 -5.01 -13.58
CA ILE A 63 -8.64 -6.18 -13.02
C ILE A 63 -7.44 -5.73 -12.16
N MET A 64 -6.65 -4.75 -12.61
CA MET A 64 -5.54 -4.22 -11.81
C MET A 64 -6.02 -3.59 -10.50
N LEU A 65 -7.11 -2.82 -10.54
CA LEU A 65 -7.69 -2.19 -9.36
C LEU A 65 -8.22 -3.25 -8.39
N TYR A 66 -8.96 -4.23 -8.89
CA TYR A 66 -9.47 -5.35 -8.09
C TYR A 66 -8.35 -6.15 -7.42
N ILE A 67 -7.30 -6.50 -8.17
CA ILE A 67 -6.15 -7.22 -7.59
C ILE A 67 -5.44 -6.36 -6.54
N TYR A 68 -5.33 -5.05 -6.76
CA TYR A 68 -4.73 -4.15 -5.79
C TYR A 68 -5.54 -4.09 -4.49
N THR A 69 -6.87 -3.90 -4.58
CA THR A 69 -7.75 -3.82 -3.40
C THR A 69 -7.77 -5.14 -2.63
N THR A 70 -7.97 -6.28 -3.30
CA THR A 70 -7.97 -7.59 -2.62
C THR A 70 -6.63 -7.90 -1.94
N ARG A 71 -5.50 -7.57 -2.58
CA ARG A 71 -4.17 -7.76 -1.97
C ARG A 71 -3.90 -6.79 -0.82
N PHE A 72 -4.53 -5.62 -0.83
CA PHE A 72 -4.47 -4.67 0.28
C PHE A 72 -5.23 -5.23 1.49
N ASP A 73 -6.47 -5.71 1.28
CA ASP A 73 -7.31 -6.28 2.34
C ASP A 73 -6.63 -7.48 3.02
N ILE A 74 -6.08 -8.41 2.23
CA ILE A 74 -5.33 -9.57 2.76
C ILE A 74 -4.13 -9.12 3.61
N LYS A 75 -3.40 -8.09 3.19
CA LYS A 75 -2.25 -7.59 3.94
C LYS A 75 -2.65 -6.93 5.25
N GLU A 76 -3.75 -6.18 5.26
CA GLU A 76 -4.26 -5.56 6.48
C GLU A 76 -4.79 -6.63 7.45
N GLU A 77 -5.50 -7.65 6.96
CA GLU A 77 -5.96 -8.77 7.78
C GLU A 77 -4.79 -9.55 8.41
N GLN A 78 -3.76 -9.89 7.62
CA GLN A 78 -2.53 -10.52 8.14
C GLN A 78 -1.82 -9.63 9.17
N ARG A 79 -1.82 -8.31 8.97
CA ARG A 79 -1.24 -7.37 9.93
C ARG A 79 -2.00 -7.37 11.26
N LEU A 80 -3.32 -7.50 11.22
CA LEU A 80 -4.17 -7.56 12.42
C LEU A 80 -4.00 -8.87 13.19
N ILE A 81 -3.75 -9.99 12.49
CA ILE A 81 -3.52 -11.30 13.13
C ILE A 81 -2.13 -11.38 13.81
N LEU A 82 -1.14 -10.64 13.29
CA LEU A 82 0.24 -10.64 13.79
C LEU A 82 0.53 -9.55 14.86
N GLN A 83 -0.49 -8.79 15.27
CA GLN A 83 -0.43 -7.77 16.34
C GLN A 83 -1.10 -8.28 17.60
#